data_AF-A0A9D4Y5S7-F1
#
_entry.id   AF-A0A9D4Y5S7-F1
#
_cell.length_a   1.000
_cell.length_b   1.000
_cell.length_c   1.000
_cell.angle_alpha   90.00
_cell.angle_beta   90.00
_cell.angle_gamma   90.00
#
_symmetry.space_group_name_H-M   'P 1'
#
loop_
_entity.id
_entity.type
_entity.pdbx_description
1 polymer ?
#
loop_
_entity_poly.entity_id
_entity_poly.type
_entity_poly.pdbx_seq_one_letter_code
_entity_poly.pdbx_strand_id
1 'polypeptide(L)'
;MKKIFKELKRSICKFSDMERQRRNTKKYNFRQPDLKELRNLTSYVLDPLSFKARFGKLLPLLTTQVDEGLMSVLVQFYDPLYRCFTFPDFQLLPTLEEYAYLVGIPILDQLSFSGLESIPTSREIADILHIDESLVGAHMTTKGGIQGLPSEFLIAQATMYGKAMSEDAFEAIFVLLIYGLVLFPNINKFVDVNAIRIFSTLNPVPTLLGDTYFSLHMRNAKGGGAIVCCLPLLYKWFISHLTQTVAFKENKGCLRWSTRLMSLTNDDISWYNRVYDGVKIIDSCGEFSNVPLLGTCGGINYNPVLARRQLGFPLKDKPNNVLLEGVLFQEGKDPQGLKGRMVRAWRKIHRKGRKELGPKNCVALEPYTAWVRKRASEYLMSYEYPRPTPLVEDGPLTLSDQGVEELRDEDCSRAWIREREELLQQIEEKDALIEFLEYQVIDDPNDAWTSLLPQSSRQADSPVLHQSQFFETDGSFGTREPRAEGGGSQIDFPNGVILSRSEPVFSNTYNSSPEDGHF
;
A
#
# COMPACT_ATOMS: atom_id res chain seq x y z
N MET A 1 30.88 -56.74 6.86
CA MET A 1 30.53 -55.70 5.86
C MET A 1 29.03 -55.52 5.61
N LYS A 2 28.31 -56.38 4.84
CA LYS A 2 26.92 -56.08 4.39
C LYS A 2 25.92 -55.63 5.47
N LYS A 3 25.99 -56.18 6.70
CA LYS A 3 25.16 -55.74 7.85
C LYS A 3 25.46 -54.29 8.27
N ILE A 4 26.75 -53.98 8.50
CA ILE A 4 27.25 -52.63 8.83
C ILE A 4 26.82 -51.62 7.77
N PHE A 5 26.90 -51.96 6.48
CA PHE A 5 26.47 -51.04 5.39
C PHE A 5 24.96 -50.76 5.41
N LYS A 6 24.14 -51.70 5.89
CA LYS A 6 22.68 -51.54 6.07
C LYS A 6 22.34 -50.74 7.33
N GLU A 7 23.14 -50.85 8.38
CA GLU A 7 23.05 -50.03 9.60
C GLU A 7 23.55 -48.60 9.37
N LEU A 8 24.60 -48.41 8.58
CA LEU A 8 25.10 -47.10 8.16
C LEU A 8 24.07 -46.40 7.26
N LYS A 9 23.51 -47.08 6.23
CA LYS A 9 22.39 -46.52 5.45
C LYS A 9 21.18 -46.19 6.32
N ARG A 10 20.84 -47.01 7.32
CA ARG A 10 19.74 -46.69 8.26
C ARG A 10 20.04 -45.51 9.17
N SER A 11 21.29 -45.30 9.57
CA SER A 11 21.69 -44.13 10.37
C SER A 11 21.75 -42.86 9.52
N ILE A 12 22.23 -42.96 8.27
CA ILE A 12 22.21 -41.86 7.29
C ILE A 12 20.77 -41.47 6.94
N CYS A 13 19.88 -42.45 6.68
CA CYS A 13 18.44 -42.16 6.53
C CYS A 13 17.86 -41.54 7.81
N LYS A 14 18.18 -42.02 9.02
CA LYS A 14 17.73 -41.35 10.26
C LYS A 14 18.30 -39.94 10.47
N PHE A 15 19.39 -39.58 9.81
CA PHE A 15 19.93 -38.21 9.79
C PHE A 15 19.27 -37.33 8.71
N SER A 16 18.88 -37.89 7.55
CA SER A 16 18.04 -37.17 6.56
C SER A 16 16.59 -37.03 7.03
N ASP A 17 16.13 -38.02 7.80
CA ASP A 17 14.78 -38.16 8.35
C ASP A 17 14.73 -37.69 9.81
N MET A 18 15.67 -36.81 10.22
CA MET A 18 15.26 -35.76 11.16
C MET A 18 14.14 -34.99 10.45
N GLU A 19 12.93 -35.08 10.99
CA GLU A 19 11.81 -34.26 10.54
C GLU A 19 12.23 -32.78 10.64
N ARG A 20 12.68 -32.19 9.53
CA ARG A 20 12.94 -30.75 9.45
C ARG A 20 11.67 -30.07 9.88
N GLN A 21 11.68 -29.44 11.05
CA GLN A 21 10.50 -28.86 11.65
C GLN A 21 9.99 -27.75 10.73
N ARG A 22 8.97 -28.06 9.92
CA ARG A 22 8.39 -27.13 8.96
C ARG A 22 7.29 -26.37 9.66
N ARG A 23 7.36 -25.04 9.61
CA ARG A 23 6.25 -24.19 10.05
C ARG A 23 5.01 -24.50 9.21
N ASN A 24 3.91 -24.81 9.88
CA ASN A 24 2.62 -25.01 9.23
C ASN A 24 2.14 -23.69 8.59
N THR A 25 1.80 -23.74 7.30
CA THR A 25 1.21 -22.60 6.58
C THR A 25 -0.17 -22.26 7.13
N LYS A 26 -0.42 -20.98 7.40
CA LYS A 26 -1.70 -20.48 7.91
C LYS A 26 -2.60 -20.07 6.76
N LYS A 27 -3.90 -20.39 6.84
CA LYS A 27 -4.89 -19.96 5.83
C LYS A 27 -5.33 -18.53 6.13
N TYR A 28 -5.00 -17.61 5.24
CA TYR A 28 -5.48 -16.24 5.26
C TYR A 28 -6.37 -16.00 4.05
N ASN A 29 -7.39 -15.17 4.23
CA ASN A 29 -8.22 -14.66 3.15
C ASN A 29 -8.04 -13.13 3.16
N PHE A 30 -8.17 -12.50 2.00
CA PHE A 30 -8.17 -11.04 1.92
C PHE A 30 -9.59 -10.53 1.70
N ARG A 31 -9.80 -9.26 2.03
CA ARG A 31 -11.03 -8.55 1.73
C ARG A 31 -10.79 -7.66 0.53
N GLN A 32 -11.38 -8.01 -0.60
CA GLN A 32 -11.54 -7.08 -1.72
C GLN A 32 -12.97 -6.53 -1.69
N PRO A 33 -13.15 -5.20 -1.62
CA PRO A 33 -14.45 -4.57 -1.87
C PRO A 33 -14.77 -4.67 -3.36
N ASP A 34 -16.06 -4.69 -3.71
CA ASP A 34 -16.46 -4.38 -5.08
C ASP A 34 -16.26 -2.87 -5.32
N LEU A 35 -15.32 -2.55 -6.20
CA LEU A 35 -14.96 -1.18 -6.56
C LEU A 35 -15.50 -0.78 -7.95
N LYS A 36 -16.37 -1.57 -8.59
CA LYS A 36 -16.86 -1.24 -9.95
C LYS A 36 -17.56 0.12 -9.99
N GLU A 37 -18.53 0.34 -9.11
CA GLU A 37 -19.25 1.62 -8.99
C GLU A 37 -18.30 2.78 -8.63
N LEU A 38 -17.29 2.54 -7.78
CA LEU A 38 -16.31 3.56 -7.39
C LEU A 38 -15.31 3.89 -8.51
N ARG A 39 -14.95 2.92 -9.37
CA ARG A 39 -14.14 3.16 -10.57
C ARG A 39 -14.91 3.98 -11.60
N ASN A 40 -16.20 3.71 -11.80
CA ASN A 40 -17.01 4.53 -12.72
C ASN A 40 -17.00 6.02 -12.35
N LEU A 41 -16.90 6.36 -11.06
CA LEU A 41 -16.81 7.74 -10.59
C LEU A 41 -15.51 8.45 -10.99
N THR A 42 -14.42 7.77 -11.38
CA THR A 42 -13.19 8.46 -11.82
C THR A 42 -13.44 9.35 -13.02
N SER A 43 -14.41 9.01 -13.88
CA SER A 43 -14.80 9.78 -15.07
C SER A 43 -15.30 11.21 -14.79
N TYR A 44 -15.63 11.54 -13.54
CA TYR A 44 -16.01 12.90 -13.12
C TYR A 44 -14.82 13.70 -12.53
N VAL A 45 -13.61 13.13 -12.47
CA VAL A 45 -12.40 13.87 -12.08
C VAL A 45 -11.92 14.69 -13.28
N LEU A 46 -12.20 16.00 -13.25
CA LEU A 46 -11.91 16.91 -14.36
C LEU A 46 -10.41 17.15 -14.56
N ASP A 47 -9.65 17.28 -13.46
CA ASP A 47 -8.19 17.41 -13.47
C ASP A 47 -7.54 16.38 -12.51
N PRO A 48 -7.06 15.24 -13.03
CA PRO A 48 -6.34 14.25 -12.23
C PRO A 48 -5.05 14.76 -11.57
N LEU A 49 -4.41 15.81 -12.09
CA LEU A 49 -3.20 16.40 -11.49
C LEU A 49 -3.56 17.30 -10.30
N SER A 50 -4.61 18.13 -10.41
CA SER A 50 -5.15 18.89 -9.28
C SER A 50 -5.69 17.97 -8.20
N PHE A 51 -6.46 16.93 -8.56
CA PHE A 51 -6.91 15.89 -7.62
C PHE A 51 -5.73 15.24 -6.88
N LYS A 52 -4.67 14.86 -7.61
CA LYS A 52 -3.44 14.26 -7.08
C LYS A 52 -2.64 15.21 -6.17
N ALA A 53 -2.71 16.52 -6.41
CA ALA A 53 -2.13 17.54 -5.55
C ALA A 53 -2.96 17.80 -4.27
N ARG A 54 -4.30 17.77 -4.36
CA ARG A 54 -5.23 17.98 -3.24
C ARG A 54 -5.30 16.78 -2.29
N PHE A 55 -5.40 15.56 -2.83
CA PHE A 55 -5.75 14.34 -2.06
C PHE A 55 -4.70 13.23 -2.13
N GLY A 56 -3.65 13.39 -2.93
CA GLY A 56 -2.60 12.40 -3.14
C GLY A 56 -2.93 11.36 -4.22
N LYS A 57 -2.09 10.32 -4.27
CA LYS A 57 -2.09 9.22 -5.25
C LYS A 57 -3.20 8.18 -4.96
N LEU A 58 -4.44 8.64 -4.79
CA LEU A 58 -5.57 7.78 -4.44
C LEU A 58 -6.16 7.03 -5.65
N LEU A 59 -6.26 7.67 -6.83
CA LEU A 59 -6.82 7.02 -8.03
C LEU A 59 -6.07 5.72 -8.40
N PRO A 60 -4.71 5.68 -8.37
CA PRO A 60 -3.97 4.45 -8.63
C PRO A 60 -4.20 3.31 -7.62
N LEU A 61 -4.86 3.53 -6.48
CA LEU A 61 -5.27 2.44 -5.57
C LEU A 61 -6.54 1.74 -6.06
N LEU A 62 -7.38 2.41 -6.85
CA LEU A 62 -8.60 1.85 -7.43
C LEU A 62 -8.30 0.88 -8.58
N THR A 63 -7.30 1.19 -9.40
CA THR A 63 -6.89 0.38 -10.57
C THR A 63 -5.91 -0.74 -10.24
N THR A 64 -5.30 -0.73 -9.04
CA THR A 64 -4.32 -1.75 -8.62
C THR A 64 -4.93 -3.16 -8.62
N GLN A 65 -4.48 -4.01 -9.53
CA GLN A 65 -4.80 -5.43 -9.56
C GLN A 65 -3.94 -6.16 -8.53
N VAL A 66 -4.55 -6.67 -7.45
CA VAL A 66 -3.83 -7.39 -6.39
C VAL A 66 -3.78 -8.89 -6.69
N ASP A 67 -2.57 -9.44 -6.78
CA ASP A 67 -2.35 -10.88 -6.78
C ASP A 67 -2.53 -11.45 -5.36
N GLU A 68 -3.69 -12.04 -5.07
CA GLU A 68 -3.96 -12.67 -3.77
C GLU A 68 -3.03 -13.85 -3.48
N GLY A 69 -2.47 -14.51 -4.49
CA GLY A 69 -1.49 -15.58 -4.33
C GLY A 69 -0.17 -15.04 -3.78
N LEU A 70 0.30 -13.91 -4.30
CA LEU A 70 1.46 -13.18 -3.79
C LEU A 70 1.23 -12.77 -2.34
N MET A 71 0.09 -12.14 -2.06
CA MET A 71 -0.24 -11.67 -0.71
C MET A 71 -0.42 -12.83 0.28
N SER A 72 -1.04 -13.94 -0.13
CA SER A 72 -1.21 -15.16 0.69
C SER A 72 0.12 -15.78 1.10
N VAL A 73 1.16 -15.62 0.28
CA VAL A 73 2.52 -16.08 0.56
C VAL A 73 3.27 -15.05 1.42
N LEU A 74 3.23 -13.76 1.10
CA LEU A 74 3.85 -12.68 1.90
C LEU A 74 3.47 -12.79 3.38
N VAL A 75 2.19 -12.96 3.69
CA VAL A 75 1.71 -12.98 5.09
C VAL A 75 2.16 -14.22 5.89
N GLN A 76 2.71 -15.24 5.23
CA GLN A 76 3.42 -16.33 5.94
C GLN A 76 4.73 -15.81 6.54
N PHE A 77 5.46 -14.91 5.86
CA PHE A 77 6.73 -14.36 6.34
C PHE A 77 6.58 -13.41 7.55
N TYR A 78 5.35 -13.00 7.90
CA TYR A 78 5.12 -12.09 9.02
C TYR A 78 5.55 -12.70 10.37
N ASP A 79 6.54 -12.07 10.99
CA ASP A 79 7.11 -12.40 12.30
C ASP A 79 6.48 -11.50 13.39
N PRO A 80 5.60 -12.04 14.25
CA PRO A 80 4.88 -11.27 15.25
C PRO A 80 5.77 -10.78 16.40
N LEU A 81 6.98 -11.34 16.57
CA LEU A 81 7.92 -10.91 17.61
C LEU A 81 8.51 -9.53 17.26
N TYR A 82 8.92 -9.36 16.01
CA TYR A 82 9.61 -8.14 15.54
C TYR A 82 8.73 -7.19 14.71
N ARG A 83 7.49 -7.59 14.39
CA ARG A 83 6.54 -6.84 13.52
C ARG A 83 7.17 -6.48 12.17
N CYS A 84 7.66 -7.51 11.48
CA CYS A 84 8.25 -7.42 10.14
C CYS A 84 7.97 -8.69 9.35
N PHE A 85 8.31 -8.72 8.07
CA PHE A 85 8.39 -9.92 7.26
C PHE A 85 9.83 -10.44 7.28
N THR A 86 10.05 -11.62 7.87
CA THR A 86 11.38 -12.24 8.02
C THR A 86 11.59 -13.30 6.94
N PHE A 87 12.47 -12.99 5.98
CA PHE A 87 12.92 -13.87 4.91
C PHE A 87 14.21 -14.62 5.34
N PRO A 88 14.77 -15.55 4.54
CA PRO A 88 15.89 -16.41 4.97
C PRO A 88 17.15 -15.65 5.42
N ASP A 89 17.51 -14.56 4.75
CA ASP A 89 18.71 -13.75 5.01
C ASP A 89 18.45 -12.24 5.13
N PHE A 90 17.20 -11.78 4.92
CA PHE A 90 16.82 -10.38 5.04
C PHE A 90 15.45 -10.18 5.72
N GLN A 91 15.12 -8.92 6.05
CA GLN A 91 13.81 -8.54 6.58
C GLN A 91 13.28 -7.33 5.79
N LEU A 92 11.96 -7.26 5.63
CA LEU A 92 11.25 -6.12 5.05
C LEU A 92 10.05 -5.76 5.94
N LEU A 93 9.69 -4.49 6.02
CA LEU A 93 8.49 -4.04 6.73
C LEU A 93 8.02 -2.67 6.22
N PRO A 94 6.70 -2.44 6.05
CA PRO A 94 6.20 -1.16 5.59
C PRO A 94 6.45 -0.06 6.63
N THR A 95 6.94 1.08 6.17
CA THR A 95 7.21 2.27 6.99
C THR A 95 6.16 3.36 6.77
N LEU A 96 6.11 4.35 7.67
CA LEU A 96 5.28 5.53 7.51
C LEU A 96 5.71 6.32 6.26
N GLU A 97 7.02 6.40 6.05
CA GLU A 97 7.67 7.10 4.94
C GLU A 97 7.29 6.50 3.57
N GLU A 98 7.33 5.17 3.45
CA GLU A 98 6.90 4.45 2.24
C GLU A 98 5.39 4.57 2.03
N TYR A 99 4.57 4.38 3.07
CA TYR A 99 3.11 4.52 2.94
C TYR A 99 2.73 5.94 2.52
N ALA A 100 3.33 6.98 3.12
CA ALA A 100 3.13 8.38 2.73
C ALA A 100 3.50 8.64 1.27
N TYR A 101 4.65 8.14 0.81
CA TYR A 101 5.07 8.27 -0.59
C TYR A 101 4.13 7.54 -1.56
N LEU A 102 3.62 6.37 -1.18
CA LEU A 102 2.74 5.54 -2.00
C LEU A 102 1.32 6.10 -2.11
N VAL A 103 0.74 6.63 -1.03
CA VAL A 103 -0.57 7.32 -1.08
C VAL A 103 -0.45 8.80 -1.47
N GLY A 104 0.75 9.38 -1.49
CA GLY A 104 0.98 10.79 -1.81
C GLY A 104 0.45 11.77 -0.76
N ILE A 105 0.26 11.34 0.49
CA ILE A 105 -0.27 12.16 1.60
C ILE A 105 0.82 12.30 2.68
N PRO A 106 1.16 13.52 3.13
CA PRO A 106 2.21 13.73 4.12
C PRO A 106 1.84 13.21 5.51
N ILE A 107 2.85 12.83 6.30
CA ILE A 107 2.68 12.56 7.74
C ILE A 107 2.74 13.88 8.48
N LEU A 108 1.63 14.33 9.05
CA LEU A 108 1.57 15.62 9.75
C LEU A 108 2.18 15.52 11.16
N ASP A 109 2.90 16.57 11.57
CA ASP A 109 3.40 16.76 12.95
C ASP A 109 2.30 17.24 13.92
N GLN A 110 1.14 16.58 13.82
CA GLN A 110 -0.07 16.82 14.60
C GLN A 110 -0.62 15.47 15.09
N LEU A 111 -1.68 15.47 15.90
CA LEU A 111 -2.30 14.20 16.29
C LEU A 111 -2.81 13.47 15.04
N SER A 112 -2.39 12.21 14.87
CA SER A 112 -3.12 11.25 14.05
C SER A 112 -4.47 10.93 14.69
N PHE A 113 -5.35 10.25 13.96
CA PHE A 113 -6.53 9.61 14.56
C PHE A 113 -6.13 8.83 15.82
N SER A 114 -6.87 9.11 16.90
CA SER A 114 -6.62 8.59 18.24
C SER A 114 -7.68 7.61 18.72
N GLY A 115 -8.83 7.57 18.05
CA GLY A 115 -10.03 6.87 18.51
C GLY A 115 -10.62 7.50 19.78
N LEU A 116 -10.31 8.77 20.06
CA LEU A 116 -10.83 9.58 21.17
C LEU A 116 -11.55 10.85 20.67
N GLU A 117 -11.59 11.06 19.35
CA GLU A 117 -12.34 12.12 18.69
C GLU A 117 -13.84 12.00 19.01
N SER A 118 -14.57 13.13 18.98
CA SER A 118 -16.02 13.10 18.90
C SER A 118 -16.50 12.26 17.70
N ILE A 119 -17.73 11.77 17.75
CA ILE A 119 -18.42 11.36 16.52
C ILE A 119 -18.82 12.66 15.81
N PRO A 120 -18.42 12.88 14.54
CA PRO A 120 -18.88 14.03 13.78
C PRO A 120 -20.40 14.05 13.71
N THR A 121 -20.99 15.21 13.98
CA THR A 121 -22.43 15.45 13.88
C THR A 121 -22.88 15.41 12.42
N SER A 122 -24.19 15.23 12.19
CA SER A 122 -24.77 15.33 10.84
C SER A 122 -24.42 16.64 10.15
N ARG A 123 -24.34 17.74 10.92
CA ARG A 123 -23.88 19.06 10.44
C ARG A 123 -22.42 19.07 10.01
N GLU A 124 -21.49 18.59 10.84
CA GLU A 124 -20.06 18.55 10.48
C GLU A 124 -19.83 17.68 9.24
N ILE A 125 -20.60 16.60 9.08
CA ILE A 125 -20.56 15.74 7.88
C ILE A 125 -21.18 16.45 6.66
N ALA A 126 -22.28 17.18 6.84
CA ALA A 126 -22.91 17.99 5.81
C ALA A 126 -21.97 19.11 5.30
N ASP A 127 -21.38 19.88 6.21
CA ASP A 127 -20.42 20.96 5.94
C ASP A 127 -19.17 20.44 5.20
N ILE A 128 -18.72 19.21 5.49
CA ILE A 128 -17.55 18.57 4.86
C ILE A 128 -17.87 17.95 3.48
N LEU A 129 -19.10 17.47 3.25
CA LEU A 129 -19.50 16.76 2.02
C LEU A 129 -20.34 17.61 1.07
N HIS A 130 -20.70 18.83 1.45
CA HIS A 130 -21.62 19.71 0.72
C HIS A 130 -23.03 19.12 0.50
N ILE A 131 -23.42 18.15 1.34
CA ILE A 131 -24.74 17.49 1.37
C ILE A 131 -25.61 18.17 2.44
N ASP A 132 -26.92 18.25 2.25
CA ASP A 132 -27.86 18.76 3.26
C ASP A 132 -27.83 17.97 4.60
N GLU A 133 -27.90 18.68 5.73
CA GLU A 133 -27.83 18.08 7.08
C GLU A 133 -28.99 17.10 7.36
N SER A 134 -30.22 17.41 6.91
CA SER A 134 -31.36 16.51 7.09
C SER A 134 -31.22 15.25 6.25
N LEU A 135 -30.64 15.36 5.05
CA LEU A 135 -30.37 14.23 4.17
C LEU A 135 -29.25 13.32 4.72
N VAL A 136 -28.19 13.90 5.30
CA VAL A 136 -27.17 13.14 6.05
C VAL A 136 -27.79 12.46 7.27
N GLY A 137 -28.61 13.18 8.04
CA GLY A 137 -29.31 12.64 9.22
C GLY A 137 -30.25 11.47 8.87
N ALA A 138 -30.96 11.54 7.75
CA ALA A 138 -31.85 10.48 7.29
C ALA A 138 -31.12 9.20 6.82
N HIS A 139 -29.87 9.32 6.35
CA HIS A 139 -29.08 8.18 5.85
C HIS A 139 -28.04 7.65 6.86
N MET A 140 -27.79 8.38 7.96
CA MET A 140 -26.93 7.94 9.05
C MET A 140 -27.54 6.72 9.74
N THR A 141 -26.88 5.57 9.63
CA THR A 141 -27.41 4.27 10.08
C THR A 141 -26.36 3.43 10.78
N THR A 142 -26.78 2.34 11.44
CA THR A 142 -25.91 1.46 12.21
C THR A 142 -25.84 0.08 11.57
N LYS A 143 -24.69 -0.29 11.01
CA LYS A 143 -24.42 -1.64 10.50
C LYS A 143 -23.37 -2.31 11.41
N GLY A 144 -23.57 -3.57 11.79
CA GLY A 144 -22.62 -4.32 12.63
C GLY A 144 -22.34 -3.73 14.03
N GLY A 145 -23.20 -2.83 14.53
CA GLY A 145 -22.98 -2.09 15.78
C GLY A 145 -22.15 -0.80 15.63
N ILE A 146 -21.83 -0.38 14.41
CA ILE A 146 -21.04 0.83 14.11
C ILE A 146 -21.88 1.77 13.24
N GLN A 147 -21.89 3.07 13.57
CA GLN A 147 -22.57 4.11 12.78
C GLN A 147 -21.80 4.46 11.51
N GLY A 148 -22.52 4.96 10.50
CA GLY A 148 -21.94 5.39 9.22
C GLY A 148 -22.98 5.58 8.12
N LEU A 149 -22.49 5.79 6.91
CA LEU A 149 -23.29 6.06 5.71
C LEU A 149 -23.21 4.88 4.71
N PRO A 150 -24.34 4.46 4.12
CA PRO A 150 -24.34 3.50 3.00
C PRO A 150 -23.52 4.04 1.82
N SER A 151 -22.67 3.20 1.21
CA SER A 151 -21.90 3.67 0.04
C SER A 151 -22.78 3.91 -1.17
N GLU A 152 -23.90 3.19 -1.30
CA GLU A 152 -24.91 3.40 -2.35
C GLU A 152 -25.50 4.83 -2.33
N PHE A 153 -25.74 5.38 -1.13
CA PHE A 153 -26.16 6.77 -0.94
C PHE A 153 -25.05 7.75 -1.37
N LEU A 154 -23.82 7.56 -0.88
CA LEU A 154 -22.69 8.42 -1.22
C LEU A 154 -22.34 8.37 -2.72
N ILE A 155 -22.42 7.21 -3.36
CA ILE A 155 -22.20 7.05 -4.81
C ILE A 155 -23.30 7.77 -5.61
N ALA A 156 -24.56 7.73 -5.16
CA ALA A 156 -25.64 8.48 -5.78
C ALA A 156 -25.43 10.01 -5.66
N GLN A 157 -25.00 10.50 -4.50
CA GLN A 157 -24.66 11.91 -4.31
C GLN A 157 -23.46 12.32 -5.18
N ALA A 158 -22.35 11.58 -5.16
CA ALA A 158 -21.18 11.84 -6.02
C ALA A 158 -21.56 11.87 -7.51
N THR A 159 -22.40 10.92 -7.96
CA THR A 159 -22.91 10.91 -9.35
C THR A 159 -23.76 12.14 -9.67
N MET A 160 -24.49 12.70 -8.69
CA MET A 160 -25.27 13.93 -8.86
C MET A 160 -24.36 15.14 -9.04
N TYR A 161 -23.40 15.36 -8.11
CA TYR A 161 -22.48 16.50 -8.16
C TYR A 161 -21.55 16.43 -9.38
N GLY A 162 -21.06 15.23 -9.76
CA GLY A 162 -20.25 15.04 -10.97
C GLY A 162 -21.00 15.43 -12.24
N LYS A 163 -22.28 15.03 -12.38
CA LYS A 163 -23.14 15.44 -13.50
C LYS A 163 -23.51 16.94 -13.47
N ALA A 164 -23.52 17.55 -12.30
CA ALA A 164 -23.70 18.99 -12.12
C ALA A 164 -22.40 19.80 -12.30
N MET A 165 -21.27 19.15 -12.60
CA MET A 165 -19.92 19.74 -12.67
C MET A 165 -19.50 20.49 -11.38
N SER A 166 -20.02 20.04 -10.22
CA SER A 166 -19.75 20.61 -8.91
C SER A 166 -18.53 19.95 -8.27
N GLU A 167 -17.35 20.28 -8.80
CA GLU A 167 -16.06 19.63 -8.51
C GLU A 167 -15.81 19.36 -7.01
N ASP A 168 -15.73 20.40 -6.16
CA ASP A 168 -15.40 20.25 -4.73
C ASP A 168 -16.34 19.27 -4.00
N ALA A 169 -17.65 19.34 -4.27
CA ALA A 169 -18.65 18.48 -3.66
C ALA A 169 -18.57 17.03 -4.17
N PHE A 170 -18.32 16.84 -5.46
CA PHE A 170 -18.05 15.51 -6.02
C PHE A 170 -16.79 14.90 -5.38
N GLU A 171 -15.69 15.65 -5.36
CA GLU A 171 -14.40 15.18 -4.86
C GLU A 171 -14.43 14.87 -3.36
N ALA A 172 -15.06 15.71 -2.53
CA ALA A 172 -15.21 15.45 -1.09
C ALA A 172 -15.89 14.10 -0.80
N ILE A 173 -16.98 13.80 -1.52
CA ILE A 173 -17.74 12.55 -1.38
C ILE A 173 -16.96 11.37 -1.98
N PHE A 174 -16.32 11.56 -3.13
CA PHE A 174 -15.53 10.54 -3.81
C PHE A 174 -14.28 10.13 -3.02
N VAL A 175 -13.57 11.09 -2.43
CA VAL A 175 -12.43 10.83 -1.54
C VAL A 175 -12.89 10.16 -0.25
N LEU A 176 -14.02 10.57 0.36
CA LEU A 176 -14.56 9.85 1.52
C LEU A 176 -14.93 8.38 1.19
N LEU A 177 -15.48 8.12 -0.01
CA LEU A 177 -15.73 6.76 -0.49
C LEU A 177 -14.43 5.96 -0.61
N ILE A 178 -13.35 6.53 -1.14
CA ILE A 178 -12.03 5.89 -1.18
C ILE A 178 -11.51 5.61 0.25
N TYR A 179 -11.68 6.55 1.17
CA TYR A 179 -11.29 6.38 2.57
C TYR A 179 -12.04 5.20 3.23
N GLY A 180 -13.36 5.15 3.15
CA GLY A 180 -14.16 4.10 3.80
C GLY A 180 -14.14 2.74 3.11
N LEU A 181 -14.01 2.70 1.78
CA LEU A 181 -14.07 1.45 1.01
C LEU A 181 -12.69 0.87 0.68
N VAL A 182 -11.62 1.67 0.60
CA VAL A 182 -10.30 1.22 0.12
C VAL A 182 -9.22 1.38 1.19
N LEU A 183 -9.18 2.51 1.89
CA LEU A 183 -8.18 2.78 2.93
C LEU A 183 -8.51 2.04 4.24
N PHE A 184 -9.76 2.14 4.71
CA PHE A 184 -10.24 1.59 5.99
C PHE A 184 -11.44 0.62 5.83
N PRO A 185 -11.31 -0.48 5.05
CA PRO A 185 -12.44 -1.31 4.61
C PRO A 185 -13.06 -2.21 5.69
N ASN A 186 -14.00 -1.67 6.48
CA ASN A 186 -14.57 -2.36 7.65
C ASN A 186 -15.94 -3.05 7.43
N ILE A 187 -16.91 -2.42 6.76
CA ILE A 187 -18.24 -3.00 6.49
C ILE A 187 -18.52 -2.93 4.98
N ASN A 188 -19.16 -3.95 4.40
CA ASN A 188 -19.35 -4.00 2.95
C ASN A 188 -20.40 -2.97 2.49
N LYS A 189 -20.11 -2.27 1.40
CA LYS A 189 -20.92 -1.14 0.88
C LYS A 189 -21.32 -0.11 1.97
N PHE A 190 -20.35 0.27 2.81
CA PHE A 190 -20.57 1.16 3.96
C PHE A 190 -19.31 1.95 4.33
N VAL A 191 -19.46 3.24 4.56
CA VAL A 191 -18.41 4.12 5.08
C VAL A 191 -18.73 4.38 6.56
N ASP A 192 -17.90 3.88 7.46
CA ASP A 192 -18.16 3.99 8.90
C ASP A 192 -17.63 5.28 9.54
N VAL A 193 -18.09 5.57 10.75
CA VAL A 193 -17.75 6.75 11.55
C VAL A 193 -16.24 6.90 11.81
N ASN A 194 -15.45 5.82 11.83
CA ASN A 194 -14.01 5.92 11.99
C ASN A 194 -13.35 6.35 10.68
N ALA A 195 -13.80 5.84 9.52
CA ALA A 195 -13.34 6.34 8.22
C ALA A 195 -13.67 7.84 8.04
N ILE A 196 -14.86 8.29 8.45
CA ILE A 196 -15.27 9.70 8.44
C ILE A 196 -14.36 10.54 9.37
N ARG A 197 -14.12 10.09 10.61
CA ARG A 197 -13.17 10.76 11.52
C ARG A 197 -11.76 10.87 10.94
N ILE A 198 -11.22 9.78 10.36
CA ILE A 198 -9.87 9.77 9.81
C ILE A 198 -9.76 10.73 8.62
N PHE A 199 -10.76 10.76 7.74
CA PHE A 199 -10.88 11.75 6.68
C PHE A 199 -10.81 13.19 7.22
N SER A 200 -11.55 13.49 8.30
CA SER A 200 -11.49 14.78 8.99
C SER A 200 -10.14 15.13 9.63
N THR A 201 -9.22 14.17 9.86
CA THR A 201 -7.88 14.46 10.41
C THR A 201 -6.84 14.89 9.38
N LEU A 202 -7.07 14.61 8.08
CA LEU A 202 -6.09 14.78 6.99
C LEU A 202 -4.73 14.06 7.21
N ASN A 203 -4.61 13.19 8.22
CA ASN A 203 -3.39 12.47 8.59
C ASN A 203 -3.63 10.94 8.65
N PRO A 204 -4.03 10.29 7.54
CA PRO A 204 -4.43 8.88 7.54
C PRO A 204 -3.26 7.90 7.67
N VAL A 205 -2.05 8.31 7.31
CA VAL A 205 -0.89 7.40 7.14
C VAL A 205 -0.54 6.59 8.41
N PRO A 206 -0.49 7.18 9.62
CA PRO A 206 -0.22 6.42 10.85
C PRO A 206 -1.29 5.35 11.15
N THR A 207 -2.55 5.62 10.81
CA THR A 207 -3.68 4.72 11.06
C THR A 207 -3.81 3.66 9.98
N LEU A 208 -3.49 3.99 8.72
CA LEU A 208 -3.32 3.02 7.62
C LEU A 208 -2.29 1.95 7.98
N LEU A 209 -1.10 2.40 8.41
CA LEU A 209 -0.03 1.50 8.81
C LEU A 209 -0.41 0.72 10.09
N GLY A 210 -1.09 1.39 11.03
CA GLY A 210 -1.61 0.79 12.25
C GLY A 210 -2.55 -0.38 11.98
N ASP A 211 -3.55 -0.21 11.12
CA ASP A 211 -4.50 -1.28 10.77
C ASP A 211 -3.85 -2.41 9.95
N THR A 212 -2.92 -2.10 9.04
CA THR A 212 -2.08 -3.13 8.40
C THR A 212 -1.40 -4.01 9.45
N TYR A 213 -0.65 -3.42 10.39
CA TYR A 213 0.07 -4.18 11.41
C TYR A 213 -0.85 -4.90 12.39
N PHE A 214 -1.91 -4.24 12.84
CA PHE A 214 -2.84 -4.79 13.82
C PHE A 214 -3.57 -6.01 13.24
N SER A 215 -4.07 -5.91 12.01
CA SER A 215 -4.69 -7.02 11.27
C SER A 215 -3.71 -8.19 11.07
N LEU A 216 -2.50 -7.94 10.56
CA LEU A 216 -1.48 -8.96 10.37
C LEU A 216 -1.13 -9.69 11.68
N HIS A 217 -0.91 -8.92 12.76
CA HIS A 217 -0.58 -9.48 14.07
C HIS A 217 -1.74 -10.31 14.63
N MET A 218 -2.96 -9.77 14.65
CA MET A 218 -4.13 -10.46 15.21
C MET A 218 -4.55 -11.70 14.41
N ARG A 219 -4.35 -11.73 13.09
CA ARG A 219 -4.58 -12.92 12.27
C ARG A 219 -3.46 -13.94 12.37
N ASN A 220 -2.19 -13.53 12.48
CA ASN A 220 -1.09 -14.46 12.77
C ASN A 220 -1.29 -15.12 14.15
N ALA A 221 -1.60 -14.34 15.19
CA ALA A 221 -1.90 -14.85 16.54
C ALA A 221 -3.09 -15.84 16.57
N LYS A 222 -4.17 -15.56 15.82
CA LYS A 222 -5.34 -16.45 15.69
C LYS A 222 -5.15 -17.64 14.74
N GLY A 223 -3.98 -17.78 14.10
CA GLY A 223 -3.68 -18.89 13.20
C GLY A 223 -4.22 -18.75 11.76
N GLY A 224 -4.82 -17.61 11.40
CA GLY A 224 -5.38 -17.36 10.08
C GLY A 224 -6.59 -16.42 10.06
N GLY A 225 -7.35 -16.49 8.95
CA GLY A 225 -8.59 -15.76 8.74
C GLY A 225 -8.45 -14.47 7.92
N ALA A 226 -9.52 -13.67 7.87
CA ALA A 226 -9.64 -12.50 7.00
C ALA A 226 -8.74 -11.32 7.44
N ILE A 227 -7.74 -10.98 6.63
CA ILE A 227 -6.91 -9.78 6.80
C ILE A 227 -7.70 -8.56 6.30
N VAL A 228 -7.81 -7.54 7.15
CA VAL A 228 -8.58 -6.31 6.91
C VAL A 228 -7.64 -5.12 7.06
N CYS A 229 -7.30 -4.48 5.94
CA CYS A 229 -6.45 -3.28 5.81
C CYS A 229 -6.52 -2.79 4.35
N CYS A 230 -5.86 -1.68 4.01
CA CYS A 230 -5.70 -1.25 2.62
C CYS A 230 -4.81 -2.23 1.83
N LEU A 231 -5.42 -3.27 1.24
CA LEU A 231 -4.71 -4.32 0.51
C LEU A 231 -3.96 -3.80 -0.73
N PRO A 232 -4.51 -2.89 -1.57
CA PRO A 232 -3.77 -2.30 -2.69
C PRO A 232 -2.49 -1.60 -2.28
N LEU A 233 -2.50 -0.90 -1.14
CA LEU A 233 -1.34 -0.19 -0.60
C LEU A 233 -0.25 -1.16 -0.10
N LEU A 234 -0.64 -2.21 0.64
CA LEU A 234 0.30 -3.23 1.10
C LEU A 234 0.89 -4.04 -0.08
N TYR A 235 0.09 -4.30 -1.11
CA TYR A 235 0.56 -4.91 -2.36
C TYR A 235 1.56 -4.01 -3.09
N LYS A 236 1.21 -2.73 -3.31
CA LYS A 236 2.10 -1.73 -3.95
C LYS A 236 3.41 -1.51 -3.19
N TRP A 237 3.36 -1.48 -1.86
CA TRP A 237 4.57 -1.48 -1.02
C TRP A 237 5.44 -2.70 -1.33
N PHE A 238 4.89 -3.91 -1.25
CA PHE A 238 5.70 -5.12 -1.38
C PHE A 238 6.32 -5.27 -2.77
N ILE A 239 5.56 -5.04 -3.85
CA ILE A 239 6.10 -5.16 -5.23
C ILE A 239 7.20 -4.13 -5.53
N SER A 240 7.22 -2.97 -4.84
CA SER A 240 8.27 -1.95 -5.03
C SER A 240 9.65 -2.42 -4.54
N HIS A 241 9.70 -3.43 -3.66
CA HIS A 241 10.93 -4.06 -3.18
C HIS A 241 11.33 -5.31 -3.98
N LEU A 242 10.47 -5.85 -4.83
CA LEU A 242 10.77 -7.07 -5.60
C LEU A 242 11.69 -6.77 -6.80
N THR A 243 12.56 -7.73 -7.14
CA THR A 243 13.41 -7.66 -8.33
C THR A 243 12.59 -7.37 -9.59
N GLN A 244 13.05 -6.41 -10.38
CA GLN A 244 12.38 -5.98 -11.62
C GLN A 244 12.86 -6.78 -12.86
N THR A 245 13.68 -7.80 -12.67
CA THR A 245 14.24 -8.64 -13.74
C THR A 245 13.15 -9.31 -14.59
N VAL A 246 13.40 -9.41 -15.90
CA VAL A 246 12.48 -9.99 -16.89
C VAL A 246 12.08 -11.42 -16.50
N ALA A 247 13.04 -12.27 -16.11
CA ALA A 247 12.79 -13.63 -15.67
C ALA A 247 11.83 -13.73 -14.46
N PHE A 248 11.91 -12.78 -13.52
CA PHE A 248 10.97 -12.72 -12.40
C PHE A 248 9.60 -12.19 -12.85
N LYS A 249 9.54 -11.12 -13.65
CA LYS A 249 8.27 -10.55 -14.14
C LYS A 249 7.47 -11.53 -14.99
N GLU A 250 8.08 -12.08 -16.04
CA GLU A 250 7.41 -12.99 -16.98
C GLU A 250 7.07 -14.36 -16.38
N ASN A 251 7.88 -14.85 -15.43
CA ASN A 251 7.69 -16.14 -14.78
C ASN A 251 7.48 -17.32 -15.77
N LYS A 252 8.25 -17.36 -16.87
CA LYS A 252 8.12 -18.36 -17.96
C LYS A 252 8.15 -19.83 -17.48
N GLY A 253 8.77 -20.11 -16.33
CA GLY A 253 8.74 -21.44 -15.69
C GLY A 253 7.50 -21.74 -14.84
N CYS A 254 6.48 -20.88 -14.85
CA CYS A 254 5.23 -20.97 -14.08
C CYS A 254 5.44 -21.26 -12.59
N LEU A 255 6.48 -20.67 -11.99
CA LEU A 255 6.86 -20.93 -10.60
C LEU A 255 5.83 -20.33 -9.64
N ARG A 256 5.46 -21.11 -8.62
CA ARG A 256 4.57 -20.66 -7.54
C ARG A 256 5.23 -19.52 -6.76
N TRP A 257 4.42 -18.57 -6.28
CA TRP A 257 4.89 -17.46 -5.44
C TRP A 257 5.68 -17.91 -4.21
N SER A 258 5.32 -19.04 -3.60
CA SER A 258 6.09 -19.65 -2.50
C SER A 258 7.53 -19.96 -2.90
N THR A 259 7.75 -20.52 -4.10
CA THR A 259 9.08 -20.83 -4.62
C THR A 259 9.83 -19.54 -4.94
N ARG A 260 9.18 -18.62 -5.68
CA ARG A 260 9.76 -17.36 -6.15
C ARG A 260 10.24 -16.46 -5.01
N LEU A 261 9.46 -16.34 -3.93
CA LEU A 261 9.84 -15.52 -2.77
C LEU A 261 10.83 -16.22 -1.84
N MET A 262 10.81 -17.55 -1.76
CA MET A 262 11.84 -18.32 -1.04
C MET A 262 13.20 -18.33 -1.74
N SER A 263 13.25 -18.09 -3.05
CA SER A 263 14.50 -17.98 -3.82
C SER A 263 15.13 -16.59 -3.84
N LEU A 264 14.44 -15.56 -3.31
CA LEU A 264 15.03 -14.22 -3.16
C LEU A 264 16.06 -14.22 -2.03
N THR A 265 17.19 -13.59 -2.30
CA THR A 265 18.25 -13.27 -1.33
C THR A 265 18.28 -11.77 -1.06
N ASN A 266 19.09 -11.31 -0.11
CA ASN A 266 19.22 -9.89 0.19
C ASN A 266 19.64 -9.03 -1.03
N ASP A 267 20.31 -9.63 -2.03
CA ASP A 267 20.82 -8.93 -3.21
C ASP A 267 19.76 -8.75 -4.30
N ASP A 268 18.68 -9.54 -4.26
CA ASP A 268 17.55 -9.46 -5.22
C ASP A 268 16.53 -8.36 -4.87
N ILE A 269 16.71 -7.68 -3.73
CA ILE A 269 15.74 -6.73 -3.19
C ILE A 269 16.04 -5.29 -3.63
N SER A 270 15.03 -4.63 -4.19
CA SER A 270 15.01 -3.20 -4.44
C SER A 270 14.89 -2.46 -3.10
N TRP A 271 16.02 -2.29 -2.43
CA TRP A 271 16.07 -1.72 -1.09
C TRP A 271 15.72 -0.23 -1.07
N TYR A 272 16.33 0.58 -1.93
CA TYR A 272 16.32 2.03 -1.78
C TYR A 272 15.79 2.77 -3.00
N ASN A 273 14.94 3.77 -2.74
CA ASN A 273 14.50 4.75 -3.72
C ASN A 273 14.96 6.16 -3.32
N ARG A 274 15.52 6.91 -4.29
CA ARG A 274 16.05 8.27 -4.11
C ARG A 274 15.00 9.30 -3.68
N VAL A 275 13.71 9.03 -3.86
CA VAL A 275 12.62 9.86 -3.30
C VAL A 275 12.74 10.04 -1.78
N TYR A 276 13.47 9.16 -1.09
CA TYR A 276 13.74 9.28 0.33
C TYR A 276 15.01 10.08 0.68
N ASP A 277 15.80 10.61 -0.28
CA ASP A 277 17.15 11.15 -0.04
C ASP A 277 17.19 12.23 1.05
N GLY A 278 16.29 13.21 1.01
CA GLY A 278 16.15 14.25 2.04
C GLY A 278 15.36 13.85 3.30
N VAL A 279 14.71 12.67 3.32
CA VAL A 279 13.77 12.28 4.39
C VAL A 279 14.49 11.94 5.70
N LYS A 280 14.00 12.50 6.81
CA LYS A 280 14.34 12.07 8.17
C LYS A 280 13.30 11.06 8.65
N ILE A 281 13.75 9.87 9.03
CA ILE A 281 12.90 8.76 9.48
C ILE A 281 12.33 9.07 10.86
N ILE A 282 11.05 8.77 11.08
CA ILE A 282 10.43 8.70 12.40
C ILE A 282 10.94 7.43 13.10
N ASP A 283 11.90 7.59 14.01
CA ASP A 283 12.60 6.46 14.66
C ASP A 283 11.96 6.07 16.00
N SER A 284 11.35 7.03 16.71
CA SER A 284 10.54 6.77 17.91
C SER A 284 9.59 7.92 18.26
N CYS A 285 8.64 7.71 19.19
CA CYS A 285 7.72 8.75 19.68
C CYS A 285 7.66 8.81 21.21
N GLY A 286 7.84 10.00 21.79
CA GLY A 286 7.59 10.29 23.20
C GLY A 286 8.40 9.45 24.20
N GLU A 287 7.71 8.58 24.94
CA GLU A 287 8.30 7.65 25.91
C GLU A 287 8.66 6.28 25.31
N PHE A 288 8.18 5.98 24.09
CA PHE A 288 8.44 4.70 23.43
C PHE A 288 9.79 4.75 22.71
N SER A 289 10.53 3.64 22.74
CA SER A 289 11.81 3.49 22.03
C SER A 289 11.66 3.08 20.56
N ASN A 290 10.42 3.02 20.09
CA ASN A 290 9.99 2.72 18.73
C ASN A 290 8.69 3.52 18.44
N VAL A 291 7.95 3.17 17.37
CA VAL A 291 6.83 4.00 16.90
C VAL A 291 5.49 3.31 17.14
N PRO A 292 4.70 3.74 18.14
CA PRO A 292 3.33 3.27 18.33
C PRO A 292 2.42 3.77 17.20
N LEU A 293 1.49 2.94 16.75
CA LEU A 293 0.47 3.25 15.76
C LEU A 293 -0.91 3.03 16.36
N LEU A 294 -1.88 3.86 15.98
CA LEU A 294 -3.28 3.79 16.41
C LEU A 294 -4.15 3.49 15.20
N GLY A 295 -4.63 2.24 15.12
CA GLY A 295 -5.57 1.75 14.11
C GLY A 295 -7.02 1.92 14.53
N THR A 296 -7.96 1.62 13.62
CA THR A 296 -9.40 1.61 13.91
C THR A 296 -9.81 0.52 14.91
N CYS A 297 -9.03 -0.57 14.99
CA CYS A 297 -9.35 -1.75 15.80
C CYS A 297 -8.53 -1.89 17.10
N GLY A 298 -7.55 -1.01 17.33
CA GLY A 298 -6.59 -1.09 18.44
C GLY A 298 -5.25 -0.43 18.12
N GLY A 299 -4.29 -0.52 19.05
CA GLY A 299 -2.94 0.06 18.88
C GLY A 299 -1.82 -0.97 18.90
N ILE A 300 -0.78 -0.73 18.11
CA ILE A 300 0.39 -1.61 17.93
C ILE A 300 1.60 -0.78 17.48
N ASN A 301 2.82 -1.08 17.92
CA ASN A 301 4.03 -0.44 17.38
C ASN A 301 4.68 -1.22 16.23
N TYR A 302 5.36 -0.49 15.34
CA TYR A 302 6.39 -1.03 14.45
C TYR A 302 7.79 -0.61 14.92
N ASN A 303 8.82 -1.16 14.31
CA ASN A 303 10.21 -1.03 14.74
C ASN A 303 11.09 -0.43 13.63
N PRO A 304 11.14 0.92 13.46
CA PRO A 304 11.86 1.58 12.36
C PRO A 304 13.34 1.20 12.25
N VAL A 305 13.96 0.81 13.38
CA VAL A 305 15.35 0.32 13.43
C VAL A 305 15.63 -0.82 12.44
N LEU A 306 14.64 -1.66 12.14
CA LEU A 306 14.76 -2.76 11.16
C LEU A 306 14.65 -2.27 9.71
N ALA A 307 13.91 -1.19 9.48
CA ALA A 307 13.60 -0.67 8.14
C ALA A 307 14.66 0.31 7.61
N ARG A 308 15.69 0.65 8.40
CA ARG A 308 16.67 1.69 8.05
C ARG A 308 17.35 1.46 6.69
N ARG A 309 17.55 0.21 6.26
CA ARG A 309 18.09 -0.12 4.92
C ARG A 309 17.14 0.24 3.78
N GLN A 310 15.82 0.03 3.96
CA GLN A 310 14.80 0.44 2.98
C GLN A 310 14.82 1.96 2.75
N LEU A 311 15.15 2.71 3.80
CA LEU A 311 15.28 4.17 3.79
C LEU A 311 16.76 4.63 3.60
N GLY A 312 17.64 3.74 3.15
CA GLY A 312 19.00 4.02 2.65
C GLY A 312 20.13 3.98 3.67
N PHE A 313 19.84 3.85 4.96
CA PHE A 313 20.83 3.88 6.05
C PHE A 313 21.35 2.48 6.41
N PRO A 314 22.60 2.35 6.90
CA PRO A 314 23.20 1.06 7.17
C PRO A 314 22.58 0.32 8.38
N LEU A 315 22.49 -1.01 8.25
CA LEU A 315 22.16 -1.94 9.33
C LEU A 315 23.45 -2.65 9.76
N LYS A 316 24.08 -2.19 10.85
CA LYS A 316 25.41 -2.65 11.28
C LYS A 316 25.36 -3.90 12.16
N ASP A 317 24.61 -3.81 13.24
CA ASP A 317 24.56 -4.78 14.34
C ASP A 317 23.12 -5.18 14.65
N LYS A 318 22.95 -6.27 15.40
CA LYS A 318 21.66 -6.61 16.01
C LYS A 318 21.10 -5.38 16.77
N PRO A 319 19.83 -4.98 16.56
CA PRO A 319 19.19 -3.96 17.38
C PRO A 319 19.16 -4.31 18.87
N ASN A 320 19.30 -3.30 19.73
CA ASN A 320 19.04 -3.45 21.17
C ASN A 320 17.58 -3.88 21.37
N ASN A 321 17.35 -4.88 22.24
CA ASN A 321 16.02 -5.44 22.54
C ASN A 321 14.98 -4.36 22.90
N VAL A 322 15.38 -3.26 23.54
CA VAL A 322 14.48 -2.14 23.93
C VAL A 322 13.88 -1.43 22.70
N LEU A 323 14.58 -1.40 21.57
CA LEU A 323 14.06 -0.87 20.30
C LEU A 323 13.04 -1.80 19.64
N LEU A 324 12.91 -3.04 20.13
CA LEU A 324 12.05 -4.10 19.59
C LEU A 324 10.90 -4.44 20.56
N GLU A 325 10.67 -3.64 21.60
CA GLU A 325 9.63 -3.90 22.61
C GLU A 325 8.23 -3.91 21.98
N GLY A 326 7.43 -4.92 22.35
CA GLY A 326 6.15 -5.23 21.73
C GLY A 326 4.94 -4.72 22.52
N VAL A 327 4.46 -3.53 22.16
CA VAL A 327 3.20 -2.94 22.66
C VAL A 327 2.03 -3.39 21.77
N LEU A 328 0.89 -3.72 22.38
CA LEU A 328 -0.36 -4.11 21.70
C LEU A 328 -1.56 -3.88 22.63
N PHE A 329 -2.64 -3.28 22.14
CA PHE A 329 -3.97 -3.33 22.77
C PHE A 329 -5.07 -3.44 21.71
N GLN A 330 -6.21 -4.05 22.06
CA GLN A 330 -7.42 -4.06 21.21
C GLN A 330 -8.38 -2.96 21.70
N GLU A 331 -9.11 -2.32 20.79
CA GLU A 331 -10.13 -1.33 21.17
C GLU A 331 -11.17 -1.92 22.15
N GLY A 332 -11.57 -1.14 23.16
CA GLY A 332 -12.37 -1.62 24.30
C GLY A 332 -11.63 -2.56 25.27
N LYS A 333 -10.34 -2.85 25.08
CA LYS A 333 -9.50 -3.73 25.91
C LYS A 333 -8.10 -3.17 26.14
N ASP A 334 -8.06 -1.99 26.77
CA ASP A 334 -6.82 -1.32 27.19
C ASP A 334 -6.75 -1.18 28.73
N PRO A 335 -6.35 -2.23 29.47
CA PRO A 335 -6.23 -2.19 30.93
C PRO A 335 -5.01 -1.41 31.43
N GLN A 336 -4.15 -0.90 30.54
CA GLN A 336 -2.90 -0.21 30.87
C GLN A 336 -2.90 1.28 30.46
N GLY A 337 -3.99 1.78 29.87
CA GLY A 337 -4.08 3.14 29.34
C GLY A 337 -3.10 3.41 28.19
N LEU A 338 -2.68 2.36 27.47
CA LEU A 338 -1.77 2.43 26.33
C LEU A 338 -2.27 3.38 25.25
N LYS A 339 -3.58 3.42 24.96
CA LYS A 339 -4.19 4.37 24.02
C LYS A 339 -3.84 5.80 24.40
N GLY A 340 -4.09 6.19 25.66
CA GLY A 340 -3.74 7.51 26.18
C GLY A 340 -2.23 7.79 26.22
N ARG A 341 -1.38 6.77 26.44
CA ARG A 341 0.09 6.88 26.38
C ARG A 341 0.59 7.12 24.96
N MET A 342 0.11 6.34 23.99
CA MET A 342 0.43 6.50 22.56
C MET A 342 0.01 7.88 22.04
N VAL A 343 -1.21 8.34 22.37
CA VAL A 343 -1.72 9.67 22.00
C VAL A 343 -0.85 10.81 22.56
N ARG A 344 -0.31 10.67 23.77
CA ARG A 344 0.67 11.63 24.30
C ARG A 344 2.02 11.52 23.60
N ALA A 345 2.46 10.33 23.25
CA ALA A 345 3.74 10.10 22.59
C ALA A 345 3.81 10.72 21.18
N TRP A 346 2.70 10.68 20.41
CA TRP A 346 2.60 11.34 19.10
C TRP A 346 2.76 12.86 19.14
N ARG A 347 2.63 13.50 20.31
CA ARG A 347 2.94 14.93 20.49
C ARG A 347 4.44 15.24 20.54
N LYS A 348 5.31 14.21 20.49
CA LYS A 348 6.78 14.34 20.54
C LYS A 348 7.44 13.29 19.66
N ILE A 349 7.32 13.48 18.35
CA ILE A 349 7.91 12.60 17.33
C ILE A 349 9.43 12.85 17.26
N HIS A 350 10.23 11.78 17.36
CA HIS A 350 11.69 11.86 17.25
C HIS A 350 12.15 11.38 15.87
N ARG A 351 12.63 12.31 15.04
CA ARG A 351 13.17 12.00 13.72
C ARG A 351 14.69 11.92 13.69
N LYS A 352 15.23 11.04 12.84
CA LYS A 352 16.66 10.84 12.61
C LYS A 352 17.00 10.84 11.13
N GLY A 353 18.17 11.35 10.77
CA GLY A 353 18.69 11.37 9.42
C GLY A 353 20.21 11.16 9.40
N ARG A 354 20.91 11.80 8.45
CA ARG A 354 22.34 11.58 8.20
C ARG A 354 23.26 11.90 9.40
N LYS A 355 22.84 12.78 10.31
CA LYS A 355 23.61 13.14 11.51
C LYS A 355 23.58 12.03 12.56
N GLU A 356 22.44 11.36 12.72
CA GLU A 356 22.21 10.37 13.79
C GLU A 356 22.38 8.92 13.31
N LEU A 357 22.20 8.66 12.02
CA LEU A 357 22.27 7.31 11.41
C LEU A 357 23.51 7.11 10.52
N GLY A 358 24.27 8.18 10.25
CA GLY A 358 25.44 8.16 9.37
C GLY A 358 25.10 8.31 7.88
N PRO A 359 26.06 8.09 6.96
CA PRO A 359 25.84 8.22 5.53
C PRO A 359 24.84 7.18 5.03
N LYS A 360 24.07 7.54 4.00
CA LYS A 360 23.29 6.57 3.24
C LYS A 360 24.22 5.78 2.32
N ASN A 361 24.17 4.46 2.46
CA ASN A 361 24.90 3.50 1.63
C ASN A 361 24.12 2.18 1.41
N CYS A 362 22.94 2.03 2.04
CA CYS A 362 22.06 0.88 1.90
C CYS A 362 22.69 -0.50 2.24
N VAL A 363 23.75 -0.54 3.05
CA VAL A 363 24.45 -1.79 3.42
C VAL A 363 23.85 -2.44 4.66
N ALA A 364 23.67 -3.77 4.63
CA ALA A 364 23.58 -4.59 5.84
C ALA A 364 24.94 -5.26 6.09
N LEU A 365 25.49 -5.13 7.29
CA LEU A 365 26.76 -5.79 7.67
C LEU A 365 26.49 -7.18 8.24
N GLU A 366 27.52 -8.04 8.19
CA GLU A 366 27.40 -9.45 8.56
C GLU A 366 26.91 -9.73 10.01
N PRO A 367 27.19 -8.90 11.04
CA PRO A 367 26.58 -9.08 12.36
C PRO A 367 25.04 -8.93 12.36
N TYR A 368 24.49 -8.11 11.46
CA TYR A 368 23.04 -7.98 11.29
C TYR A 368 22.46 -9.13 10.47
N THR A 369 23.04 -9.46 9.31
CA THR A 369 22.54 -10.55 8.45
C THR A 369 22.63 -11.91 9.16
N ALA A 370 23.69 -12.19 9.92
CA ALA A 370 23.81 -13.40 10.72
C ALA A 370 22.74 -13.49 11.82
N TRP A 371 22.37 -12.36 12.43
CA TRP A 371 21.24 -12.30 13.36
C TRP A 371 19.89 -12.57 12.65
N VAL A 372 19.68 -12.03 11.45
CA VAL A 372 18.49 -12.31 10.64
C VAL A 372 18.42 -13.78 10.23
N ARG A 373 19.50 -14.36 9.69
CA ARG A 373 19.58 -15.79 9.32
C ARG A 373 19.33 -16.70 10.53
N LYS A 374 19.87 -16.35 11.70
CA LYS A 374 19.55 -17.03 12.96
C LYS A 374 18.06 -16.93 13.30
N ARG A 375 17.46 -15.73 13.21
CA ARG A 375 16.02 -15.56 13.46
C ARG A 375 15.16 -16.36 12.47
N ALA A 376 15.53 -16.38 11.19
CA ALA A 376 14.81 -17.14 10.17
C ALA A 376 14.86 -18.65 10.46
N SER A 377 15.98 -19.17 10.95
CA SER A 377 16.11 -20.55 11.42
C SER A 377 15.27 -20.81 12.67
N GLU A 378 15.32 -19.94 13.70
CA GLU A 378 14.48 -20.04 14.91
C GLU A 378 12.98 -19.96 14.61
N TYR A 379 12.59 -19.20 13.58
CA TYR A 379 11.20 -19.03 13.14
C TYR A 379 10.77 -20.07 12.09
N LEU A 380 11.62 -21.07 11.82
CA LEU A 380 11.39 -22.20 10.90
C LEU A 380 11.05 -21.74 9.46
N MET A 381 11.67 -20.64 9.03
CA MET A 381 11.57 -20.05 7.68
C MET A 381 12.64 -20.59 6.71
N SER A 382 13.63 -21.35 7.22
CA SER A 382 14.69 -21.96 6.42
C SER A 382 14.20 -23.19 5.65
N TYR A 383 13.47 -22.98 4.56
CA TYR A 383 13.17 -24.02 3.57
C TYR A 383 14.27 -24.02 2.50
N GLU A 384 14.96 -25.14 2.32
CA GLU A 384 15.86 -25.32 1.17
C GLU A 384 15.06 -25.32 -0.14
N TYR A 385 15.18 -24.23 -0.89
CA TYR A 385 14.92 -24.19 -2.32
C TYR A 385 16.25 -23.86 -3.02
N PRO A 386 16.78 -24.73 -3.91
CA PRO A 386 17.85 -24.32 -4.79
C PRO A 386 17.36 -23.15 -5.65
N ARG A 387 18.23 -22.16 -5.92
CA ARG A 387 17.91 -21.09 -6.90
C ARG A 387 17.54 -21.76 -8.23
N PRO A 388 16.54 -21.28 -8.98
CA PRO A 388 16.43 -21.61 -10.40
C PRO A 388 17.76 -21.24 -11.05
N THR A 389 18.47 -22.21 -11.63
CA THR A 389 19.72 -21.95 -12.33
C THR A 389 19.45 -20.95 -13.45
N PRO A 390 20.23 -19.85 -13.57
CA PRO A 390 20.19 -19.03 -14.78
C PRO A 390 20.40 -19.93 -16.01
N LEU A 391 19.67 -19.66 -17.09
CA LEU A 391 20.05 -20.18 -18.40
C LEU A 391 21.33 -19.44 -18.80
N VAL A 392 22.48 -20.08 -18.55
CA VAL A 392 23.79 -19.56 -18.94
C VAL A 392 23.91 -19.69 -20.46
N GLU A 393 23.97 -18.56 -21.15
CA GLU A 393 24.65 -18.50 -22.44
C GLU A 393 26.14 -18.36 -22.15
N ASP A 394 26.96 -19.30 -22.64
CA ASP A 394 28.39 -19.38 -22.32
C ASP A 394 29.19 -18.23 -22.97
N GLY A 395 29.34 -17.13 -22.24
CA GLY A 395 30.35 -16.11 -22.52
C GLY A 395 31.77 -16.63 -22.19
N PRO A 396 32.79 -16.36 -23.04
CA PRO A 396 34.11 -16.96 -22.88
C PRO A 396 34.85 -16.46 -21.64
N LEU A 397 35.46 -17.41 -20.92
CA LEU A 397 36.31 -17.17 -19.75
C LEU A 397 37.46 -16.22 -20.08
N THR A 398 37.63 -15.18 -19.26
CA THR A 398 38.84 -14.35 -19.21
C THR A 398 39.55 -14.52 -17.87
N LEU A 399 40.88 -14.53 -17.91
CA LEU A 399 41.72 -14.73 -16.74
C LEU A 399 42.00 -13.41 -16.01
N SER A 400 42.41 -13.51 -14.76
CA SER A 400 42.83 -12.38 -13.92
C SER A 400 44.05 -11.65 -14.48
N ASP A 401 44.06 -10.32 -14.35
CA ASP A 401 45.30 -9.55 -14.16
C ASP A 401 45.08 -8.38 -13.18
N GLN A 402 46.14 -7.75 -12.69
CA GLN A 402 46.10 -6.87 -11.52
C GLN A 402 46.10 -5.36 -11.86
N GLY A 403 45.09 -4.63 -11.35
CA GLY A 403 45.34 -3.34 -10.70
C GLY A 403 45.36 -2.05 -11.53
N VAL A 404 44.38 -1.80 -12.42
CA VAL A 404 44.17 -0.45 -13.04
C VAL A 404 42.68 -0.10 -13.24
N GLU A 405 41.86 -0.16 -12.18
CA GLU A 405 40.38 -0.02 -12.29
C GLU A 405 39.79 1.23 -11.58
N GLU A 406 40.30 1.65 -10.42
CA GLU A 406 39.63 2.63 -9.52
C GLU A 406 39.29 4.00 -10.16
N LEU A 407 39.96 4.43 -11.25
CA LEU A 407 39.70 5.69 -11.94
C LEU A 407 38.79 5.57 -13.18
N ARG A 408 38.42 4.36 -13.62
CA ARG A 408 37.44 4.17 -14.71
C ARG A 408 36.04 3.86 -14.20
N ASP A 409 35.95 3.19 -13.07
CA ASP A 409 34.66 2.79 -12.49
C ASP A 409 33.85 3.99 -11.97
N GLU A 410 34.49 5.07 -11.50
CA GLU A 410 33.77 6.30 -11.12
C GLU A 410 33.11 6.98 -12.33
N ASP A 411 33.82 7.12 -13.45
CA ASP A 411 33.27 7.76 -14.65
C ASP A 411 32.26 6.85 -15.39
N CYS A 412 32.50 5.55 -15.42
CA CYS A 412 31.52 4.57 -15.89
C CYS A 412 30.24 4.61 -15.02
N SER A 413 30.40 4.66 -13.69
CA SER A 413 29.27 4.83 -12.76
C SER A 413 28.54 6.16 -12.98
N ARG A 414 29.25 7.28 -13.21
CA ARG A 414 28.61 8.58 -13.48
C ARG A 414 27.88 8.63 -14.82
N ALA A 415 28.40 7.96 -15.85
CA ALA A 415 27.69 7.79 -17.13
C ALA A 415 26.42 6.96 -16.95
N TRP A 416 26.53 5.78 -16.33
CA TRP A 416 25.39 4.89 -16.08
C TRP A 416 24.34 5.49 -15.15
N ILE A 417 24.76 6.31 -14.18
CA ILE A 417 23.86 7.08 -13.31
C ILE A 417 23.05 8.10 -14.13
N ARG A 418 23.66 8.84 -15.06
CA ARG A 418 22.96 9.80 -15.93
C ARG A 418 22.01 9.11 -16.90
N GLU A 419 22.46 8.06 -17.58
CA GLU A 419 21.64 7.27 -18.49
C GLU A 419 20.44 6.65 -17.75
N ARG A 420 20.64 6.21 -16.49
CA ARG A 420 19.56 5.76 -15.60
C ARG A 420 18.66 6.90 -15.11
N GLU A 421 19.17 8.12 -14.91
CA GLU A 421 18.38 9.31 -14.56
C GLU A 421 17.48 9.72 -15.72
N GLU A 422 18.02 9.78 -16.94
CA GLU A 422 17.27 10.03 -18.18
C GLU A 422 16.21 8.94 -18.44
N LEU A 423 16.54 7.66 -18.22
CA LEU A 423 15.58 6.56 -18.31
C LEU A 423 14.51 6.62 -17.21
N LEU A 424 14.85 7.03 -15.98
CA LEU A 424 13.88 7.20 -14.89
C LEU A 424 12.94 8.38 -15.14
N GLN A 425 13.44 9.51 -15.66
CA GLN A 425 12.59 10.63 -16.01
C GLN A 425 11.69 10.29 -17.21
N GLN A 426 12.22 9.58 -18.22
CA GLN A 426 11.38 9.03 -19.29
C GLN A 426 10.35 8.02 -18.79
N ILE A 427 10.62 7.28 -17.70
CA ILE A 427 9.63 6.40 -17.07
C ILE A 427 8.58 7.22 -16.31
N GLU A 428 8.95 8.28 -15.58
CA GLU A 428 7.99 9.12 -14.87
C GLU A 428 7.09 9.92 -15.84
N GLU A 429 7.66 10.40 -16.96
CA GLU A 429 6.91 11.01 -18.07
C GLU A 429 6.01 9.98 -18.79
N LYS A 430 6.46 8.73 -18.98
CA LYS A 430 5.64 7.65 -19.56
C LYS A 430 4.57 7.14 -18.59
N ASP A 431 4.84 7.06 -17.30
CA ASP A 431 3.88 6.67 -16.26
C ASP A 431 2.79 7.74 -16.12
N ALA A 432 3.13 9.03 -16.21
CA ALA A 432 2.15 10.12 -16.29
C ALA A 432 1.33 10.07 -17.59
N LEU A 433 1.97 9.76 -18.73
CA LEU A 433 1.28 9.58 -20.01
C LEU A 433 0.41 8.32 -20.03
N ILE A 434 0.79 7.24 -19.33
CA ILE A 434 -0.02 6.02 -19.15
C ILE A 434 -1.18 6.30 -18.19
N GLU A 435 -0.97 7.01 -17.08
CA GLU A 435 -2.05 7.46 -16.18
C GLU A 435 -3.08 8.34 -16.93
N PHE A 436 -2.64 9.12 -17.93
CA PHE A 436 -3.49 9.90 -18.83
C PHE A 436 -4.17 9.05 -19.94
N LEU A 437 -3.47 8.09 -20.56
CA LEU A 437 -4.00 7.28 -21.65
C LEU A 437 -4.92 6.14 -21.16
N GLU A 438 -4.61 5.48 -20.05
CA GLU A 438 -5.52 4.52 -19.39
C GLU A 438 -6.85 5.17 -19.00
N TYR A 439 -6.85 6.48 -18.73
CA TYR A 439 -8.06 7.25 -18.46
C TYR A 439 -8.92 7.49 -19.72
N GLN A 440 -8.31 7.66 -20.90
CA GLN A 440 -9.05 7.83 -22.17
C GLN A 440 -9.52 6.52 -22.81
N VAL A 441 -8.90 5.38 -22.48
CA VAL A 441 -9.22 4.05 -23.06
C VAL A 441 -10.45 3.38 -22.40
N ILE A 442 -11.14 4.06 -21.49
CA ILE A 442 -12.34 3.54 -20.81
C ILE A 442 -13.57 3.46 -21.74
N ASP A 443 -13.55 4.17 -22.87
CA ASP A 443 -14.70 4.34 -23.80
C ASP A 443 -14.80 3.32 -24.97
N ASP A 444 -14.21 2.11 -24.87
CA ASP A 444 -14.74 0.94 -25.58
C ASP A 444 -14.49 -0.38 -24.81
N PRO A 445 -15.54 -1.15 -24.43
CA PRO A 445 -15.36 -2.44 -23.78
C PRO A 445 -14.83 -3.59 -24.66
N ASN A 446 -14.80 -3.50 -26.00
CA ASN A 446 -14.78 -4.73 -26.83
C ASN A 446 -14.17 -4.69 -28.26
N ASP A 447 -13.11 -3.93 -28.55
CA ASP A 447 -12.18 -4.31 -29.65
C ASP A 447 -10.75 -3.73 -29.50
N ALA A 448 -9.77 -4.59 -29.19
CA ALA A 448 -8.35 -4.17 -29.05
C ALA A 448 -7.29 -5.30 -29.15
N TRP A 449 -7.64 -6.56 -28.89
CA TRP A 449 -6.65 -7.65 -28.70
C TRP A 449 -6.56 -8.68 -29.83
N THR A 450 -7.32 -8.50 -30.90
CA THR A 450 -7.47 -9.44 -32.04
C THR A 450 -6.57 -9.14 -33.24
N SER A 451 -5.96 -7.95 -33.31
CA SER A 451 -5.33 -7.43 -34.55
C SER A 451 -3.80 -7.56 -34.64
N LEU A 452 -3.11 -8.11 -33.64
CA LEU A 452 -1.63 -8.10 -33.54
C LEU A 452 -0.96 -9.48 -33.40
N LEU A 453 -1.56 -10.54 -33.96
CA LEU A 453 -0.92 -11.86 -34.08
C LEU A 453 -0.71 -12.26 -35.55
N PRO A 454 0.51 -12.68 -35.97
CA PRO A 454 0.75 -13.15 -37.33
C PRO A 454 -0.03 -14.43 -37.65
N GLN A 455 -0.75 -14.45 -38.77
CA GLN A 455 -1.46 -15.64 -39.22
C GLN A 455 -0.49 -16.70 -39.77
N SER A 456 -0.42 -17.86 -39.12
CA SER A 456 0.22 -19.06 -39.68
C SER A 456 -0.82 -20.14 -39.99
N SER A 457 -0.98 -20.48 -41.27
CA SER A 457 -1.98 -21.42 -41.79
C SER A 457 -1.83 -22.86 -41.29
N ARG A 458 -2.97 -23.55 -41.09
CA ARG A 458 -3.20 -24.96 -41.50
C ARG A 458 -4.70 -25.30 -41.49
N GLN A 459 -5.11 -26.15 -42.43
CA GLN A 459 -6.45 -26.74 -42.52
C GLN A 459 -6.54 -28.01 -41.66
N ALA A 460 -7.72 -28.31 -41.11
CA ALA A 460 -8.40 -29.60 -41.29
C ALA A 460 -9.79 -29.63 -40.61
N ASP A 461 -10.81 -29.95 -41.40
CA ASP A 461 -12.00 -30.78 -41.15
C ASP A 461 -12.87 -30.64 -39.88
N SER A 462 -14.17 -30.49 -40.13
CA SER A 462 -15.29 -30.71 -39.19
C SER A 462 -15.67 -32.21 -39.14
N PRO A 463 -16.54 -32.71 -38.22
CA PRO A 463 -17.98 -32.49 -38.42
C PRO A 463 -18.88 -32.37 -37.16
N VAL A 464 -19.82 -31.43 -37.23
CA VAL A 464 -21.28 -31.59 -37.00
C VAL A 464 -21.80 -32.33 -35.75
N LEU A 465 -22.65 -31.64 -34.97
CA LEU A 465 -23.94 -32.19 -34.51
C LEU A 465 -25.00 -31.07 -34.37
N HIS A 466 -26.27 -31.43 -34.60
CA HIS A 466 -27.47 -30.56 -34.61
C HIS A 466 -27.87 -30.09 -33.18
N GLN A 467 -28.76 -29.10 -32.93
CA GLN A 467 -30.18 -29.04 -33.36
C GLN A 467 -30.88 -27.70 -32.99
N SER A 468 -32.00 -27.35 -33.67
CA SER A 468 -33.05 -26.33 -33.33
C SER A 468 -32.64 -24.84 -33.15
N GLN A 469 -33.26 -23.77 -33.71
CA GLN A 469 -34.50 -23.53 -34.49
C GLN A 469 -35.81 -24.00 -33.82
N PHE A 470 -36.92 -23.24 -33.68
CA PHE A 470 -37.36 -21.86 -34.07
C PHE A 470 -38.63 -21.52 -33.19
N PHE A 471 -39.41 -20.42 -33.26
CA PHE A 471 -39.57 -19.23 -34.14
C PHE A 471 -40.13 -18.02 -33.31
N GLU A 472 -40.86 -17.06 -33.91
CA GLU A 472 -41.38 -15.82 -33.29
C GLU A 472 -42.87 -15.89 -32.83
N THR A 473 -43.41 -14.84 -32.18
CA THR A 473 -44.56 -14.03 -32.69
C THR A 473 -44.96 -12.84 -31.76
N ASP A 474 -45.65 -11.84 -32.32
CA ASP A 474 -45.95 -10.52 -31.73
C ASP A 474 -47.14 -10.45 -30.74
N GLY A 475 -47.24 -9.32 -30.01
CA GLY A 475 -48.43 -8.88 -29.24
C GLY A 475 -48.36 -7.40 -28.82
N SER A 476 -49.43 -6.62 -29.02
CA SER A 476 -49.40 -5.14 -29.00
C SER A 476 -50.43 -4.47 -28.05
N PHE A 477 -50.39 -3.12 -28.00
CA PHE A 477 -51.27 -2.15 -27.29
C PHE A 477 -51.05 -1.84 -25.79
N GLY A 478 -51.21 -0.55 -25.43
CA GLY A 478 -51.31 -0.10 -24.03
C GLY A 478 -50.95 1.38 -23.75
N THR A 479 -51.80 2.35 -24.09
CA THR A 479 -51.58 3.79 -23.81
C THR A 479 -51.89 4.19 -22.35
N ARG A 480 -51.08 5.08 -21.73
CA ARG A 480 -51.55 6.38 -21.16
C ARG A 480 -50.45 7.24 -20.52
N GLU A 481 -50.57 8.55 -20.74
CA GLU A 481 -49.94 9.66 -19.99
C GLU A 481 -50.85 10.05 -18.80
N PRO A 482 -50.38 10.83 -17.80
CA PRO A 482 -50.67 12.27 -17.85
C PRO A 482 -49.61 13.23 -17.24
N ARG A 483 -49.76 14.50 -17.61
CA ARG A 483 -49.19 15.73 -16.99
C ARG A 483 -49.61 15.86 -15.51
N ALA A 484 -48.87 16.43 -14.56
CA ALA A 484 -47.91 17.55 -14.50
C ALA A 484 -48.53 18.92 -14.09
N GLU A 485 -48.28 19.29 -12.82
CA GLU A 485 -48.42 20.61 -12.18
C GLU A 485 -47.25 20.75 -11.18
N GLY A 486 -46.79 21.94 -10.76
CA GLY A 486 -47.24 23.29 -11.12
C GLY A 486 -47.33 24.23 -9.92
N GLY A 487 -46.21 24.55 -9.25
CA GLY A 487 -46.23 25.45 -8.08
C GLY A 487 -44.86 26.04 -7.75
N GLY A 488 -44.72 27.36 -7.89
CA GLY A 488 -43.53 28.12 -7.49
C GLY A 488 -43.84 29.06 -6.33
N SER A 489 -42.83 29.37 -5.51
CA SER A 489 -42.86 30.43 -4.51
C SER A 489 -41.41 30.90 -4.27
N GLN A 490 -41.22 32.18 -3.94
CA GLN A 490 -39.94 32.88 -4.02
C GLN A 490 -39.84 33.89 -2.86
N ILE A 491 -38.61 34.27 -2.46
CA ILE A 491 -38.29 35.32 -1.46
C ILE A 491 -38.55 34.81 -0.01
N ASP A 492 -37.70 35.03 1.00
CA ASP A 492 -36.66 36.06 1.24
C ASP A 492 -35.37 35.52 1.92
N PHE A 493 -34.29 36.31 1.95
CA PHE A 493 -33.00 35.99 2.62
C PHE A 493 -32.48 37.15 3.51
N PRO A 494 -32.03 36.89 4.76
CA PRO A 494 -31.21 37.82 5.53
C PRO A 494 -29.70 37.53 5.40
N ASN A 495 -28.86 38.57 5.57
CA ASN A 495 -27.42 38.55 5.27
C ASN A 495 -26.51 38.02 6.40
N GLY A 496 -25.34 37.49 6.00
CA GLY A 496 -24.15 37.28 6.86
C GLY A 496 -23.72 35.81 6.97
N VAL A 497 -22.42 35.45 6.92
CA VAL A 497 -21.18 36.23 6.80
C VAL A 497 -20.20 35.49 5.88
N ILE A 498 -19.55 36.19 4.95
CA ILE A 498 -18.50 35.61 4.10
C ILE A 498 -17.18 35.59 4.89
N LEU A 499 -16.65 34.40 5.16
CA LEU A 499 -15.27 34.19 5.59
C LEU A 499 -14.47 33.59 4.42
N SER A 500 -13.98 34.46 3.55
CA SER A 500 -13.01 34.10 2.51
C SER A 500 -11.71 33.59 3.15
N ARG A 501 -11.36 32.31 2.94
CA ARG A 501 -10.05 31.79 3.31
C ARG A 501 -8.97 32.45 2.45
N SER A 502 -8.03 33.12 3.09
CA SER A 502 -6.89 33.78 2.44
C SER A 502 -5.85 32.76 1.97
N GLU A 503 -5.46 32.86 0.70
CA GLU A 503 -4.28 32.16 0.17
C GLU A 503 -2.98 32.71 0.79
N PRO A 504 -2.01 31.86 1.18
CA PRO A 504 -0.70 32.31 1.63
C PRO A 504 0.21 32.61 0.42
N VAL A 505 0.22 33.86 -0.05
CA VAL A 505 1.16 34.32 -1.08
C VAL A 505 2.59 34.32 -0.53
N PHE A 506 3.41 33.35 -0.96
CA PHE A 506 4.84 33.32 -0.64
C PHE A 506 5.64 34.31 -1.51
N SER A 507 5.77 35.55 -1.03
CA SER A 507 6.62 36.57 -1.65
C SER A 507 8.11 36.32 -1.37
N ASN A 508 8.82 35.71 -2.32
CA ASN A 508 10.28 35.63 -2.30
C ASN A 508 10.90 37.04 -2.32
N THR A 509 11.57 37.43 -1.25
CA THR A 509 12.46 38.60 -1.22
C THR A 509 13.81 38.20 -0.64
N TYR A 510 14.77 37.92 -1.52
CA TYR A 510 16.17 37.91 -1.16
C TYR A 510 16.59 39.35 -0.85
N ASN A 511 17.04 39.61 0.38
CA ASN A 511 17.78 40.82 0.72
C ASN A 511 19.07 40.41 1.43
N SER A 512 20.16 40.39 0.68
CA SER A 512 21.52 40.32 1.22
C SER A 512 21.85 41.61 1.97
N SER A 513 22.66 41.51 3.02
CA SER A 513 23.35 42.65 3.61
C SER A 513 24.73 42.16 4.11
N PRO A 514 25.81 42.91 3.86
CA PRO A 514 27.18 42.45 4.09
C PRO A 514 27.65 42.66 5.53
N GLU A 515 28.90 42.25 5.79
CA GLU A 515 29.63 42.39 7.05
C GLU A 515 30.07 43.83 7.33
N ASP A 516 30.03 44.23 8.61
CA ASP A 516 30.87 45.23 9.32
C ASP A 516 30.22 45.45 10.71
N GLY A 517 30.91 45.63 11.84
CA GLY A 517 32.33 45.56 12.19
C GLY A 517 32.51 46.00 13.67
N HIS A 518 33.62 45.63 14.34
CA HIS A 518 34.11 46.12 15.66
C HIS A 518 33.06 46.54 16.74
N PHE A 519 32.93 45.81 17.87
CA PHE A 519 33.94 45.79 18.94
C PHE A 519 33.71 44.65 19.96
#